data_AF-A0A382KZ64-F1
#
_entry.id   AF-A0A382KZ64-F1
#
_cell.length_a   1.000
_cell.length_b   1.000
_cell.length_c   1.000
_cell.angle_alpha   90.00
_cell.angle_beta   90.00
_cell.angle_gamma   90.00
#
_symmetry.space_group_name_H-M   'P 1'
#
loop_
_entity.id
_entity.type
_entity.pdbx_description
1 polymer ?
#
loop_
_entity_poly.entity_id
_entity_poly.type
_entity_poly.pdbx_seq_one_letter_code
_entity_poly.pdbx_strand_id
1 'polypeptide(L)'
;MDLDYLYRNVELPPLAKVRRRFQTDSISDLAGTILETMEQSKISERLEEGSTVAVGVGSRGVHHLPEIVRAVIDWFKASKTLPFIFPAMGSHGGGTSEGQIELLKTLGVTSESAGCPILSDIDAVEIGDYQTGFGNELKVYFDSHAHGADTVFFLSRIKPHPGFTAKHESGFCKMLAIGCGKHLAAETCHRLGYQYFPEVMVGMAKVALENMPQIIGALAIVENAVHETALLECVPREKLFERDAEILDYARTCMPDLPLNQMHALVID
;
A
#
# COMPACT_ATOMS: atom_id res chain seq x y z
N MET A 1 -15.91 -29.21 20.57
CA MET A 1 -16.45 -29.08 21.93
C MET A 1 -17.59 -28.09 21.81
N ASP A 2 -18.82 -28.52 22.06
CA ASP A 2 -20.00 -27.71 21.82
C ASP A 2 -20.06 -26.58 22.85
N LEU A 3 -19.91 -25.33 22.38
CA LEU A 3 -19.93 -24.14 23.25
C LEU A 3 -21.31 -23.99 23.92
N ASP A 4 -22.38 -24.39 23.24
CA ASP A 4 -23.73 -24.37 23.79
C ASP A 4 -23.85 -25.32 24.99
N TYR A 5 -23.15 -26.47 24.95
CA TYR A 5 -23.12 -27.41 26.08
C TYR A 5 -22.35 -26.86 27.29
N LEU A 6 -21.28 -26.08 27.07
CA LEU A 6 -20.47 -25.47 28.14
C LEU A 6 -21.18 -24.28 28.80
N TYR A 7 -21.93 -23.49 28.03
CA TYR A 7 -22.56 -22.25 28.49
C TYR A 7 -24.07 -22.32 28.66
N ARG A 8 -24.69 -23.51 28.55
CA ARG A 8 -26.14 -23.75 28.71
C ARG A 8 -26.79 -23.16 29.98
N ASN A 9 -25.99 -22.86 31.01
CA ASN A 9 -26.46 -22.30 32.28
C ASN A 9 -26.00 -20.85 32.51
N VAL A 10 -25.40 -20.20 31.52
CA VAL A 10 -24.99 -18.79 31.61
C VAL A 10 -26.12 -17.93 31.04
N GLU A 11 -26.84 -17.24 31.91
CA GLU A 11 -27.78 -16.20 31.47
C GLU A 11 -26.99 -15.00 30.96
N LEU A 12 -27.18 -14.65 29.68
CA LEU A 12 -26.63 -13.42 29.13
C LEU A 12 -27.34 -12.21 29.75
N PRO A 13 -26.61 -11.11 30.02
CA PRO A 13 -27.25 -9.88 30.47
C PRO A 13 -28.23 -9.37 29.40
N PRO A 14 -29.20 -8.51 29.76
CA PRO A 14 -30.07 -7.89 28.77
C PRO A 14 -29.26 -7.22 27.66
N LEU A 15 -29.46 -7.67 26.41
CA LEU A 15 -28.77 -7.13 25.24
C LEU A 15 -29.68 -6.17 24.49
N ALA A 16 -29.15 -4.99 24.14
CA ALA A 16 -29.81 -4.06 23.22
C ALA A 16 -29.20 -4.19 21.83
N LYS A 17 -30.05 -4.31 20.79
CA LYS A 17 -29.58 -4.27 19.41
C LYS A 17 -29.24 -2.84 19.02
N VAL A 18 -28.00 -2.63 18.56
CA VAL A 18 -27.54 -1.36 18.01
C VAL A 18 -27.35 -1.52 16.51
N ARG A 19 -27.89 -0.58 15.73
CA ARG A 19 -27.62 -0.49 14.28
C ARG A 19 -26.78 0.75 14.01
N ARG A 20 -25.62 0.55 13.39
CA ARG A 20 -24.80 1.64 12.87
C ARG A 20 -24.92 1.71 11.35
N ARG A 21 -24.80 2.91 10.80
CA ARG A 21 -24.62 3.15 9.37
C ARG A 21 -23.24 3.73 9.18
N PHE A 22 -22.47 3.16 8.27
CA PHE A 22 -21.15 3.63 7.90
C PHE A 22 -21.21 4.31 6.53
N GLN A 23 -20.24 5.14 6.22
CA GLN A 23 -20.07 5.65 4.87
C GLN A 23 -19.73 4.48 3.95
N THR A 24 -20.49 4.36 2.86
CA THR A 24 -20.37 3.28 1.87
C THR A 24 -20.31 3.81 0.44
N ASP A 25 -20.06 5.11 0.30
CA ASP A 25 -19.79 5.71 -1.00
C ASP A 25 -18.58 5.01 -1.63
N SER A 26 -18.68 4.75 -2.93
CA SER A 26 -17.68 4.02 -3.69
C SER A 26 -17.62 4.53 -5.12
N ILE A 27 -16.48 4.28 -5.75
CA ILE A 27 -16.22 4.61 -7.15
C ILE A 27 -16.82 3.50 -8.01
N SER A 28 -17.78 3.85 -8.87
CA SER A 28 -18.42 2.91 -9.79
C SER A 28 -17.64 2.69 -11.08
N ASP A 29 -16.94 3.71 -11.56
CA ASP A 29 -16.10 3.63 -12.78
C ASP A 29 -14.62 3.78 -12.40
N LEU A 30 -13.99 2.65 -12.08
CA LEU A 30 -12.59 2.59 -11.67
C LEU A 30 -11.67 3.04 -12.80
N ALA A 31 -11.90 2.57 -14.04
CA ALA A 31 -11.03 2.87 -15.17
C ALA A 31 -11.10 4.35 -15.56
N GLY A 32 -12.31 4.94 -15.64
CA GLY A 32 -12.50 6.35 -15.88
C GLY A 32 -11.87 7.22 -14.79
N THR A 33 -12.06 6.86 -13.52
CA THR A 33 -11.47 7.60 -12.39
C THR A 33 -9.94 7.54 -12.41
N ILE A 34 -9.35 6.38 -12.75
CA ILE A 34 -7.89 6.23 -12.88
C ILE A 34 -7.37 7.11 -14.03
N LEU A 35 -8.00 7.07 -15.20
CA LEU A 35 -7.61 7.94 -16.32
C LEU A 35 -7.64 9.41 -15.90
N GLU A 36 -8.75 9.87 -15.31
CA GLU A 36 -8.91 11.26 -14.89
C GLU A 36 -7.87 11.70 -13.85
N THR A 37 -7.63 10.90 -12.82
CA THR A 37 -6.66 11.25 -11.77
C THR A 37 -5.22 11.24 -12.28
N MET A 38 -4.88 10.30 -13.18
CA MET A 38 -3.55 10.25 -13.81
C MET A 38 -3.31 11.48 -14.69
N GLU A 39 -4.28 11.91 -15.50
CA GLU A 39 -4.18 13.15 -16.28
C GLU A 39 -4.06 14.40 -15.40
N GLN A 40 -4.87 14.50 -14.34
CA GLN A 40 -4.83 15.65 -13.42
C GLN A 40 -3.51 15.76 -12.66
N SER A 41 -2.85 14.62 -12.39
CA SER A 41 -1.56 14.59 -11.70
C SER A 41 -0.39 15.13 -12.53
N LYS A 42 -0.55 15.21 -13.86
CA LYS A 42 0.47 15.63 -14.83
C LYS A 42 1.75 14.79 -14.83
N ILE A 43 1.72 13.57 -14.29
CA ILE A 43 2.90 12.70 -14.27
C ILE A 43 3.32 12.25 -15.68
N SER A 44 2.43 12.38 -16.68
CA SER A 44 2.72 12.12 -18.09
C SER A 44 3.84 13.01 -18.64
N GLU A 45 4.04 14.21 -18.06
CA GLU A 45 5.15 15.12 -18.42
C GLU A 45 6.53 14.54 -18.10
N ARG A 46 6.60 13.45 -17.33
CA ARG A 46 7.84 12.74 -16.94
C ARG A 46 8.05 11.44 -17.70
N LEU A 47 7.17 11.11 -18.65
CA LEU A 47 7.26 9.91 -19.44
C LEU A 47 7.96 10.19 -20.77
N GLU A 48 8.78 9.25 -21.19
CA GLU A 48 9.41 9.26 -22.50
C GLU A 48 8.88 8.08 -23.32
N GLU A 49 8.60 8.31 -24.61
CA GLU A 49 8.13 7.22 -25.47
C GLU A 49 9.16 6.08 -25.52
N GLY A 50 8.71 4.84 -25.32
CA GLY A 50 9.57 3.67 -25.27
C GLY A 50 10.32 3.45 -23.96
N SER A 51 10.19 4.33 -22.97
CA SER A 51 10.82 4.15 -21.66
C SER A 51 10.17 3.02 -20.87
N THR A 52 10.96 2.39 -19.99
CA THR A 52 10.47 1.36 -19.07
C THR A 52 9.82 1.98 -17.85
N VAL A 53 8.67 1.42 -17.44
CA VAL A 53 7.95 1.87 -16.23
C VAL A 53 7.78 0.70 -15.27
N ALA A 54 8.49 0.75 -14.14
CA ALA A 54 8.31 -0.21 -13.06
C ALA A 54 7.08 0.19 -12.22
N VAL A 55 6.06 -0.67 -12.19
CA VAL A 55 4.82 -0.46 -11.44
C VAL A 55 4.79 -1.38 -10.22
N GLY A 56 4.96 -0.79 -9.03
CA GLY A 56 4.98 -1.52 -7.77
C GLY A 56 3.59 -1.92 -7.32
N VAL A 57 3.34 -3.21 -7.13
CA VAL A 57 2.06 -3.73 -6.61
C VAL A 57 2.27 -4.39 -5.25
N GLY A 58 1.54 -3.90 -4.24
CA GLY A 58 1.61 -4.41 -2.88
C GLY A 58 0.86 -5.73 -2.68
N SER A 59 1.07 -6.35 -1.51
CA SER A 59 0.48 -7.63 -1.12
C SER A 59 -0.86 -7.55 -0.39
N ARG A 60 -1.38 -6.33 -0.19
CA ARG A 60 -2.64 -6.14 0.53
C ARG A 60 -3.78 -6.28 -0.46
N GLY A 61 -4.69 -7.23 -0.18
CA GLY A 61 -5.95 -7.31 -0.89
C GLY A 61 -6.71 -5.99 -0.75
N VAL A 62 -6.94 -5.36 -1.89
CA VAL A 62 -7.93 -4.30 -2.08
C VAL A 62 -8.98 -4.84 -3.03
N HIS A 63 -10.24 -4.47 -2.80
CA HIS A 63 -11.29 -4.81 -3.74
C HIS A 63 -10.97 -4.28 -5.14
N HIS A 64 -11.27 -5.06 -6.18
CA HIS A 64 -10.97 -4.76 -7.58
C HIS A 64 -9.47 -4.56 -7.95
N LEU A 65 -8.52 -5.07 -7.16
CA LEU A 65 -7.08 -4.90 -7.47
C LEU A 65 -6.70 -5.23 -8.92
N PRO A 66 -7.16 -6.35 -9.54
CA PRO A 66 -6.80 -6.66 -10.93
C PRO A 66 -7.26 -5.61 -11.93
N GLU A 67 -8.46 -5.05 -11.74
CA GLU A 67 -9.03 -4.01 -12.61
C GLU A 67 -8.27 -2.69 -12.45
N ILE A 68 -7.95 -2.31 -11.21
CA ILE A 68 -7.16 -1.11 -10.90
C ILE A 68 -5.76 -1.22 -11.52
N VAL A 69 -5.08 -2.35 -11.30
CA VAL A 69 -3.75 -2.61 -11.88
C VAL A 69 -3.83 -2.55 -13.40
N ARG A 70 -4.83 -3.19 -14.01
CA ARG A 70 -4.98 -3.20 -15.47
C ARG A 70 -5.17 -1.78 -16.02
N ALA A 71 -6.03 -0.97 -15.41
CA ALA A 71 -6.26 0.41 -15.84
C ALA A 71 -4.99 1.28 -15.74
N VAL A 72 -4.21 1.14 -14.66
CA VAL A 72 -2.92 1.84 -14.52
C VAL A 72 -1.93 1.41 -15.61
N ILE A 73 -1.82 0.11 -15.87
CA ILE A 73 -0.92 -0.43 -16.91
C ILE A 73 -1.34 0.04 -18.31
N ASP A 74 -2.64 0.03 -18.61
CA ASP A 74 -3.15 0.47 -19.91
C ASP A 74 -2.95 1.98 -20.11
N TRP A 75 -3.03 2.80 -19.05
CA TRP A 75 -2.68 4.22 -19.11
C TRP A 75 -1.20 4.43 -19.49
N PHE A 76 -0.27 3.73 -18.83
CA PHE A 76 1.15 3.81 -19.18
C PHE A 76 1.42 3.36 -20.62
N LYS A 77 0.81 2.27 -21.07
CA LYS A 77 0.92 1.82 -22.48
C LYS A 77 0.33 2.82 -23.47
N ALA A 78 -0.76 3.51 -23.12
CA ALA A 78 -1.34 4.55 -23.97
C ALA A 78 -0.37 5.74 -24.13
N SER A 79 0.46 6.01 -23.12
CA SER A 79 1.60 6.94 -23.21
C SER A 79 2.82 6.33 -23.95
N LYS A 80 2.67 5.17 -24.61
CA LYS A 80 3.70 4.46 -25.38
C LYS A 80 4.93 4.05 -24.56
N THR A 81 4.78 3.83 -23.27
CA THR A 81 5.86 3.28 -22.43
C THR A 81 5.79 1.75 -22.39
N LEU A 82 6.79 1.14 -21.76
CA LEU A 82 6.94 -0.31 -21.62
C LEU A 82 6.80 -0.69 -20.13
N PRO A 83 5.57 -0.76 -19.59
CA PRO A 83 5.39 -1.05 -18.18
C PRO A 83 5.63 -2.52 -17.85
N PHE A 84 6.14 -2.78 -16.66
CA PHE A 84 6.17 -4.08 -16.02
C PHE A 84 5.82 -3.94 -14.53
N ILE A 85 5.30 -5.01 -13.94
CA ILE A 85 5.00 -5.04 -12.51
C ILE A 85 6.18 -5.59 -11.75
N PHE A 86 6.53 -4.97 -10.62
CA PHE A 86 7.37 -5.59 -9.61
C PHE A 86 6.59 -5.76 -8.29
N PRO A 87 6.76 -6.87 -7.55
CA PRO A 87 6.09 -7.04 -6.27
C PRO A 87 6.72 -6.13 -5.21
N ALA A 88 5.97 -5.11 -4.79
CA ALA A 88 6.38 -4.09 -3.82
C ALA A 88 5.81 -4.43 -2.43
N MET A 89 6.24 -5.55 -1.86
CA MET A 89 5.57 -6.16 -0.70
C MET A 89 6.46 -6.47 0.51
N GLY A 90 7.70 -5.98 0.52
CA GLY A 90 8.64 -6.21 1.62
C GLY A 90 8.90 -7.71 1.84
N SER A 91 8.63 -8.20 3.06
CA SER A 91 8.84 -9.59 3.46
C SER A 91 7.68 -10.55 3.12
N HIS A 92 6.59 -10.07 2.52
CA HIS A 92 5.45 -10.92 2.15
C HIS A 92 5.82 -11.94 1.06
N GLY A 93 5.02 -12.99 0.89
CA GLY A 93 5.34 -14.09 -0.01
C GLY A 93 6.54 -14.92 0.48
N GLY A 94 6.80 -14.91 1.78
CA GLY A 94 7.96 -15.58 2.37
C GLY A 94 9.31 -14.94 2.01
N GLY A 95 9.33 -13.75 1.41
CA GLY A 95 10.57 -13.10 0.96
C GLY A 95 11.26 -13.83 -0.21
N THR A 96 10.53 -14.61 -0.99
CA THR A 96 11.03 -15.35 -2.16
C THR A 96 10.36 -14.85 -3.44
N SER A 97 11.04 -14.93 -4.58
CA SER A 97 10.45 -14.49 -5.85
C SER A 97 9.18 -15.26 -6.18
N GLU A 98 9.20 -16.59 -6.03
CA GLU A 98 8.07 -17.47 -6.33
C GLU A 98 6.89 -17.20 -5.40
N GLY A 99 7.15 -17.01 -4.11
CA GLY A 99 6.11 -16.73 -3.14
C GLY A 99 5.48 -15.35 -3.32
N GLN A 100 6.23 -14.35 -3.80
CA GLN A 100 5.68 -13.03 -4.15
C GLN A 100 4.80 -13.10 -5.41
N ILE A 101 5.23 -13.86 -6.44
CA ILE A 101 4.41 -14.12 -7.64
C ILE A 101 3.11 -14.84 -7.26
N GLU A 102 3.19 -15.91 -6.47
CA GLU A 102 2.01 -16.67 -6.08
C GLU A 102 1.07 -15.80 -5.24
N LEU A 103 1.60 -14.94 -4.37
CA LEU A 103 0.77 -13.99 -3.62
C LEU A 103 0.03 -13.02 -4.56
N LEU A 104 0.69 -12.41 -5.55
CA LEU A 104 0.01 -11.56 -6.53
C LEU A 104 -1.09 -12.33 -7.28
N LYS A 105 -0.81 -13.58 -7.66
CA LYS A 105 -1.78 -14.46 -8.31
C LYS A 105 -3.01 -14.74 -7.43
N THR A 106 -2.84 -14.95 -6.12
CA THR A 106 -3.99 -15.10 -5.20
C THR A 106 -4.82 -13.82 -5.09
N LEU A 107 -4.24 -12.66 -5.38
CA LEU A 107 -4.93 -11.37 -5.46
C LEU A 107 -5.52 -11.10 -6.85
N GLY A 108 -5.45 -12.06 -7.77
CA GLY A 108 -5.95 -11.95 -9.15
C GLY A 108 -5.02 -11.18 -10.10
N VAL A 109 -3.82 -10.81 -9.66
CA VAL A 109 -2.83 -10.09 -10.47
C VAL A 109 -1.88 -11.10 -11.11
N THR A 110 -1.99 -11.27 -12.42
CA THR A 110 -1.14 -12.11 -13.26
C THR A 110 -0.67 -11.28 -14.46
N SER A 111 0.34 -11.77 -15.19
CA SER A 111 0.77 -11.10 -16.43
C SER A 111 -0.34 -10.99 -17.45
N GLU A 112 -1.27 -11.94 -17.46
CA GLU A 112 -2.45 -11.91 -18.33
C GLU A 112 -3.47 -10.86 -17.88
N SER A 113 -3.84 -10.85 -16.59
CA SER A 113 -4.83 -9.89 -16.09
C SER A 113 -4.33 -8.45 -16.16
N ALA A 114 -3.05 -8.21 -15.84
CA ALA A 114 -2.40 -6.91 -15.97
C ALA A 114 -2.06 -6.55 -17.43
N GLY A 115 -1.85 -7.55 -18.29
CA GLY A 115 -1.42 -7.39 -19.67
C GLY A 115 0.06 -6.98 -19.82
N CYS A 116 0.90 -7.16 -18.81
CA CYS A 116 2.34 -6.86 -18.87
C CYS A 116 3.15 -7.90 -18.10
N PRO A 117 4.49 -7.95 -18.29
CA PRO A 117 5.35 -8.84 -17.50
C PRO A 117 5.26 -8.52 -16.00
N ILE A 118 5.39 -9.56 -15.18
CA ILE A 118 5.68 -9.43 -13.74
C ILE A 118 7.13 -9.86 -13.55
N LEU A 119 7.98 -8.93 -13.11
CA LEU A 119 9.38 -9.17 -12.80
C LEU A 119 9.52 -9.23 -11.28
N SER A 120 9.76 -10.44 -10.78
CA SER A 120 9.91 -10.69 -9.36
C SER A 120 11.31 -11.21 -9.09
N ASP A 121 12.01 -10.52 -8.22
CA ASP A 121 13.29 -10.95 -7.66
C ASP A 121 13.34 -10.56 -6.17
N ILE A 122 14.19 -11.24 -5.43
CA ILE A 122 14.55 -10.91 -4.05
C ILE A 122 15.65 -9.83 -4.00
N ASP A 123 16.37 -9.66 -5.11
CA ASP A 123 17.49 -8.73 -5.21
C ASP A 123 17.04 -7.28 -4.96
N ALA A 124 17.80 -6.61 -4.09
CA ALA A 124 17.61 -5.21 -3.73
C ALA A 124 18.95 -4.48 -3.73
N VAL A 125 18.93 -3.23 -4.19
CA VAL A 125 20.09 -2.34 -4.27
C VAL A 125 20.08 -1.41 -3.07
N GLU A 126 21.23 -1.25 -2.41
CA GLU A 126 21.41 -0.19 -1.41
C GLU A 126 21.42 1.16 -2.11
N ILE A 127 20.48 2.03 -1.76
CA ILE A 127 20.30 3.37 -2.38
C ILE A 127 20.67 4.50 -1.42
N GLY A 128 21.06 4.20 -0.18
CA GLY A 128 21.58 5.21 0.75
C GLY A 128 21.49 4.82 2.21
N ASP A 129 21.79 5.80 3.06
CA ASP A 129 21.84 5.69 4.51
C ASP A 129 20.88 6.65 5.17
N TYR A 130 20.15 6.17 6.19
CA TYR A 130 19.34 7.00 7.06
C TYR A 130 19.96 7.04 8.47
N GLN A 131 20.29 8.26 8.93
CA GLN A 131 20.68 8.51 10.31
C GLN A 131 19.43 8.84 11.15
N THR A 132 19.11 7.96 12.09
CA THR A 132 18.00 8.17 13.04
C THR A 132 18.29 9.32 14.01
N GLY A 133 17.24 9.92 14.58
CA GLY A 133 17.39 10.99 15.58
C GLY A 133 18.04 10.54 16.89
N PHE A 134 18.22 9.23 17.07
CA PHE A 134 18.74 8.60 18.29
C PHE A 134 20.01 7.77 18.03
N GLY A 135 20.76 8.09 16.98
CA GLY A 135 22.16 7.69 16.82
C GLY A 135 22.42 6.33 16.16
N ASN A 136 21.44 5.77 15.47
CA ASN A 136 21.60 4.58 14.62
C ASN A 136 21.63 4.94 13.14
N GLU A 137 22.50 4.26 12.39
CA GLU A 137 22.53 4.27 10.92
C GLU A 137 21.77 3.06 10.39
N LEU A 138 20.90 3.28 9.40
CA LEU A 138 20.07 2.27 8.74
C LEU A 138 20.28 2.35 7.22
N LYS A 139 20.56 1.21 6.59
CA LYS A 139 20.61 1.12 5.12
C LYS A 139 19.21 1.23 4.52
N VAL A 140 19.11 1.89 3.38
CA VAL A 140 17.87 2.00 2.60
C VAL A 140 18.06 1.25 1.30
N TYR A 141 17.10 0.39 0.98
CA TYR A 141 17.15 -0.50 -0.18
C TYR A 141 15.99 -0.26 -1.12
N PHE A 142 16.17 -0.65 -2.39
CA PHE A 142 15.13 -0.62 -3.42
C PHE A 142 15.22 -1.85 -4.32
N ASP A 143 14.08 -2.29 -4.86
CA ASP A 143 13.98 -3.38 -5.84
C ASP A 143 14.93 -3.13 -7.02
N SER A 144 15.70 -4.15 -7.39
CA SER A 144 16.74 -4.04 -8.43
C SER A 144 16.18 -3.75 -9.82
N HIS A 145 15.02 -4.30 -10.19
CA HIS A 145 14.34 -4.02 -11.46
C HIS A 145 13.80 -2.59 -11.48
N ALA A 146 13.17 -2.15 -10.39
CA ALA A 146 12.63 -0.80 -10.29
C ALA A 146 13.75 0.26 -10.23
N HIS A 147 14.88 -0.05 -9.59
CA HIS A 147 16.09 0.77 -9.65
C HIS A 147 16.66 0.89 -11.07
N GLY A 148 16.60 -0.19 -11.85
CA GLY A 148 17.06 -0.21 -13.24
C GLY A 148 16.07 0.36 -14.27
N ALA A 149 14.85 0.74 -13.88
CA ALA A 149 13.85 1.29 -14.78
C ALA A 149 14.02 2.81 -14.97
N ASP A 150 13.59 3.30 -16.13
CA ASP A 150 13.61 4.74 -16.45
C ASP A 150 12.63 5.53 -15.58
N THR A 151 11.55 4.88 -15.15
CA THR A 151 10.49 5.48 -14.35
C THR A 151 9.88 4.47 -13.38
N VAL A 152 9.53 4.93 -12.19
CA VAL A 152 8.89 4.13 -11.14
C VAL A 152 7.58 4.76 -10.71
N PHE A 153 6.54 3.94 -10.65
CA PHE A 153 5.23 4.26 -10.08
C PHE A 153 4.81 3.12 -9.16
N PHE A 154 3.96 3.37 -8.16
CA PHE A 154 3.50 2.28 -7.30
C PHE A 154 2.08 2.50 -6.79
N LEU A 155 1.39 1.40 -6.49
CA LEU A 155 0.05 1.41 -5.94
C LEU A 155 0.14 1.23 -4.44
N SER A 156 -0.64 2.00 -3.69
CA SER A 156 -0.62 1.95 -2.23
C SER A 156 -2.01 1.98 -1.63
N ARG A 157 -2.31 0.96 -0.84
CA ARG A 157 -3.48 0.97 0.04
C ARG A 157 -3.19 1.86 1.24
N ILE A 158 -4.05 2.87 1.45
CA ILE A 158 -3.96 3.77 2.60
C ILE A 158 -5.10 3.45 3.58
N LYS A 159 -4.70 3.03 4.78
CA LYS A 159 -5.59 2.61 5.88
C LYS A 159 -4.88 2.76 7.23
N PRO A 160 -5.61 3.08 8.32
CA PRO A 160 -5.04 3.04 9.66
C PRO A 160 -4.39 1.70 10.00
N HIS A 161 -3.19 1.76 10.57
CA HIS A 161 -2.44 0.60 11.03
C HIS A 161 -2.99 0.13 12.38
N PRO A 162 -3.21 -1.18 12.58
CA PRO A 162 -3.78 -1.69 13.83
C PRO A 162 -2.81 -1.62 15.02
N GLY A 163 -1.51 -1.53 14.77
CA GLY A 163 -0.46 -1.64 15.80
C GLY A 163 0.11 -0.33 16.33
N PHE A 164 -0.19 0.82 15.72
CA PHE A 164 0.29 2.13 16.18
C PHE A 164 -0.52 3.26 15.55
N THR A 165 -0.43 4.46 16.14
CA THR A 165 -1.03 5.68 15.57
C THR A 165 0.04 6.74 15.32
N ALA A 166 0.09 7.28 14.11
CA ALA A 166 1.04 8.31 13.70
C ALA A 166 0.51 9.13 12.51
N LYS A 167 1.25 10.19 12.15
CA LYS A 167 0.96 10.99 10.95
C LYS A 167 1.04 10.16 9.66
N HIS A 168 1.96 9.20 9.63
CA HIS A 168 2.16 8.24 8.54
C HIS A 168 2.08 6.83 9.11
N GLU A 169 1.31 5.95 8.48
CA GLU A 169 1.05 4.60 8.99
C GLU A 169 1.23 3.53 7.91
N SER A 170 0.18 3.25 7.13
CA SER A 170 0.34 2.56 5.84
C SER A 170 0.61 3.59 4.74
N GLY A 171 0.23 3.31 3.50
CA GLY A 171 0.35 4.28 2.42
C GLY A 171 1.76 4.42 1.86
N PHE A 172 2.03 5.57 1.25
CA PHE A 172 3.20 5.82 0.43
C PHE A 172 4.51 5.72 1.21
N CYS A 173 4.56 6.25 2.43
CA CYS A 173 5.77 6.19 3.25
C CYS A 173 6.16 4.73 3.53
N LYS A 174 5.18 3.87 3.85
CA LYS A 174 5.43 2.45 4.09
C LYS A 174 5.85 1.72 2.82
N MET A 175 5.27 2.07 1.67
CA MET A 175 5.66 1.49 0.39
C MET A 175 7.10 1.85 0.02
N LEU A 176 7.48 3.13 0.16
CA LEU A 176 8.85 3.58 -0.10
C LEU A 176 9.87 2.95 0.86
N ALA A 177 9.56 2.90 2.15
CA ALA A 177 10.49 2.41 3.17
C ALA A 177 10.60 0.88 3.22
N ILE A 178 9.56 0.14 2.84
CA ILE A 178 9.49 -1.31 3.04
C ILE A 178 9.03 -2.02 1.77
N GLY A 179 7.89 -1.61 1.21
CA GLY A 179 7.27 -2.30 0.07
C GLY A 179 8.23 -2.47 -1.10
N CYS A 180 8.75 -1.35 -1.60
CA CYS A 180 9.66 -1.28 -2.73
C CYS A 180 11.09 -1.73 -2.38
N GLY A 181 11.46 -1.78 -1.10
CA GLY A 181 12.81 -2.16 -0.65
C GLY A 181 12.99 -3.65 -0.32
N LYS A 182 11.99 -4.49 -0.65
CA LYS A 182 12.02 -5.95 -0.46
C LYS A 182 12.26 -6.37 1.00
N HIS A 183 12.70 -7.63 1.18
CA HIS A 183 12.92 -8.22 2.49
C HIS A 183 13.98 -7.45 3.30
N LEU A 184 15.06 -6.98 2.68
CA LEU A 184 16.13 -6.24 3.35
C LEU A 184 15.65 -4.92 3.97
N ALA A 185 14.82 -4.16 3.25
CA ALA A 185 14.24 -2.94 3.81
C ALA A 185 13.22 -3.24 4.91
N ALA A 186 12.43 -4.31 4.76
CA ALA A 186 11.52 -4.76 5.81
C ALA A 186 12.29 -5.11 7.10
N GLU A 187 13.34 -5.91 7.01
CA GLU A 187 14.20 -6.26 8.15
C GLU A 187 14.81 -4.99 8.78
N THR A 188 15.39 -4.12 7.95
CA THR A 188 16.07 -2.91 8.42
C THR A 188 15.11 -1.96 9.15
N CYS A 189 13.91 -1.73 8.59
CA CYS A 189 12.92 -0.84 9.18
C CYS A 189 12.36 -1.36 10.51
N HIS A 190 12.29 -2.68 10.70
CA HIS A 190 11.80 -3.28 11.95
C HIS A 190 12.90 -3.51 13.00
N ARG A 191 14.18 -3.39 12.62
CA ARG A 191 15.35 -3.72 13.45
C ARG A 191 15.38 -3.07 14.83
N LEU A 192 14.90 -1.82 14.93
CA LEU A 192 14.95 -1.04 16.17
C LEU A 192 13.68 -1.23 17.04
N GLY A 193 12.68 -1.96 16.55
CA GLY A 193 11.43 -2.25 17.26
C GLY A 193 10.30 -1.23 16.99
N TYR A 194 9.08 -1.65 17.31
CA TYR A 194 7.85 -0.93 16.94
C TYR A 194 7.73 0.50 17.50
N GLN A 195 8.37 0.79 18.64
CA GLN A 195 8.33 2.12 19.24
C GLN A 195 8.98 3.21 18.36
N TYR A 196 10.01 2.84 17.59
CA TYR A 196 10.71 3.75 16.68
C TYR A 196 10.22 3.65 15.24
N PHE A 197 9.37 2.67 14.95
CA PHE A 197 8.92 2.35 13.60
C PHE A 197 8.35 3.55 12.83
N PRO A 198 7.51 4.43 13.43
CA PRO A 198 7.00 5.59 12.70
C PRO A 198 8.09 6.57 12.23
N GLU A 199 9.09 6.86 13.08
CA GLU A 199 10.22 7.73 12.71
C GLU A 199 11.08 7.07 11.64
N VAL A 200 11.46 5.81 11.88
CA VAL A 200 12.32 5.04 10.98
C VAL A 200 11.69 4.89 9.60
N MET A 201 10.41 4.52 9.53
CA MET A 201 9.69 4.37 8.28
C MET A 201 9.67 5.68 7.48
N VAL A 202 9.34 6.81 8.12
CA VAL A 202 9.30 8.11 7.44
C VAL A 202 10.71 8.54 7.00
N GLY A 203 11.73 8.32 7.83
CA GLY A 203 13.12 8.64 7.51
C GLY A 203 13.66 7.85 6.31
N MET A 204 13.48 6.53 6.33
CA MET A 204 13.87 5.66 5.21
C MET A 204 13.09 5.98 3.94
N ALA A 205 11.80 6.31 4.04
CA ALA A 205 11.00 6.74 2.89
C ALA A 205 11.54 8.03 2.24
N LYS A 206 12.05 8.99 3.05
CA LYS A 206 12.63 10.23 2.53
C LYS A 206 13.90 9.97 1.76
N VAL A 207 14.81 9.18 2.33
CA VAL A 207 16.04 8.76 1.65
C VAL A 207 15.71 8.01 0.36
N ALA A 208 14.72 7.10 0.41
CA ALA A 208 14.28 6.38 -0.78
C ALA A 208 13.77 7.32 -1.87
N LEU A 209 12.93 8.29 -1.51
CA LEU A 209 12.45 9.28 -2.46
C LEU A 209 13.63 10.09 -3.01
N GLU A 210 14.44 10.71 -2.16
CA GLU A 210 15.58 11.56 -2.53
C GLU A 210 16.57 10.89 -3.50
N ASN A 211 16.91 9.61 -3.26
CA ASN A 211 17.90 8.89 -4.05
C ASN A 211 17.33 8.15 -5.28
N MET A 212 16.01 8.14 -5.47
CA MET A 212 15.35 7.53 -6.61
C MET A 212 14.57 8.59 -7.42
N PRO A 213 15.25 9.49 -8.16
CA PRO A 213 14.60 10.55 -8.93
C PRO A 213 13.59 10.05 -9.97
N GLN A 214 13.74 8.79 -10.43
CA GLN A 214 12.82 8.15 -11.37
C GLN A 214 11.44 7.81 -10.77
N ILE A 215 11.23 7.90 -9.45
CA ILE A 215 9.88 7.77 -8.87
C ILE A 215 9.07 9.01 -9.24
N ILE A 216 8.02 8.83 -10.04
CA ILE A 216 7.19 9.94 -10.55
C ILE A 216 5.90 10.16 -9.76
N GLY A 217 5.45 9.15 -9.01
CA GLY A 217 4.22 9.24 -8.22
C GLY A 217 3.73 7.89 -7.74
N ALA A 218 2.53 7.89 -7.19
CA ALA A 218 1.85 6.70 -6.73
C ALA A 218 0.33 6.84 -6.81
N LEU A 219 -0.39 5.72 -6.90
CA LEU A 219 -1.85 5.68 -6.79
C LEU A 219 -2.24 5.32 -5.35
N ALA A 220 -2.92 6.23 -4.67
CA ALA A 220 -3.60 5.94 -3.41
C ALA A 220 -4.89 5.16 -3.67
N ILE A 221 -5.12 4.15 -2.85
CA ILE A 221 -6.35 3.34 -2.83
C ILE A 221 -6.88 3.33 -1.40
N VAL A 222 -8.09 3.85 -1.19
CA VAL A 222 -8.81 3.77 0.09
C VAL A 222 -10.07 2.95 -0.10
N GLU A 223 -10.35 2.05 0.84
CA GLU A 223 -11.59 1.28 0.87
C GLU A 223 -12.51 1.81 1.98
N ASN A 224 -13.82 1.75 1.75
CA ASN A 224 -14.82 2.06 2.76
C ASN A 224 -15.08 0.88 3.72
N ALA A 225 -16.05 1.05 4.60
CA ALA A 225 -16.38 0.08 5.66
C ALA A 225 -16.88 -1.28 5.14
N VAL A 226 -17.26 -1.39 3.87
CA VAL A 226 -17.70 -2.64 3.23
C VAL A 226 -16.70 -3.15 2.20
N HIS A 227 -15.45 -2.68 2.27
CA HIS A 227 -14.34 -3.02 1.38
C HIS A 227 -14.46 -2.50 -0.05
N GLU A 228 -15.45 -1.67 -0.38
CA GLU A 228 -15.52 -1.06 -1.72
C GLU A 228 -14.56 0.12 -1.86
N THR A 229 -14.06 0.35 -3.07
CA THR A 229 -13.08 1.43 -3.34
C THR A 229 -13.75 2.81 -3.18
N ALA A 230 -13.31 3.57 -2.18
CA ALA A 230 -13.84 4.89 -1.83
C ALA A 230 -13.05 6.03 -2.48
N LEU A 231 -11.74 5.84 -2.67
CA LEU A 231 -10.84 6.83 -3.26
C LEU A 231 -9.80 6.14 -4.15
N LEU A 232 -9.60 6.74 -5.32
CA LEU A 232 -8.46 6.52 -6.20
C LEU A 232 -7.86 7.89 -6.50
N GLU A 233 -6.59 8.09 -6.12
CA GLU A 233 -5.92 9.36 -6.32
C GLU A 233 -4.48 9.14 -6.76
N CYS A 234 -4.14 9.60 -7.97
CA CYS A 234 -2.77 9.67 -8.42
C CYS A 234 -2.09 10.88 -7.77
N VAL A 235 -1.05 10.61 -7.00
CA VAL A 235 -0.28 11.62 -6.27
C VAL A 235 1.10 11.73 -6.93
N PRO A 236 1.46 12.90 -7.47
CA PRO A 236 2.80 13.12 -8.01
C PRO A 236 3.84 13.11 -6.89
N ARG A 237 5.06 12.73 -7.25
CA ARG A 237 6.23 12.60 -6.37
C ARG A 237 6.34 13.68 -5.28
N GLU A 238 6.20 14.94 -5.67
CA GLU A 238 6.41 16.10 -4.80
C GLU A 238 5.42 16.17 -3.65
N LYS A 239 4.25 15.55 -3.81
CA LYS A 239 3.13 15.61 -2.86
C LYS A 239 2.98 14.34 -2.04
N LEU A 240 3.81 13.31 -2.27
CA LEU A 240 3.63 12.00 -1.65
C LEU A 240 3.52 12.08 -0.13
N PHE A 241 4.43 12.77 0.56
CA PHE A 241 4.39 12.87 2.03
C PHE A 241 3.19 13.67 2.54
N GLU A 242 2.88 14.81 1.92
CA GLU A 242 1.75 15.64 2.35
C GLU A 242 0.43 14.88 2.17
N ARG A 243 0.20 14.34 0.98
CA ARG A 243 -1.04 13.61 0.65
C ARG A 243 -1.14 12.27 1.36
N ASP A 244 -0.04 11.59 1.65
CA ASP A 244 -0.07 10.36 2.46
C ASP A 244 -0.78 10.58 3.81
N ALA A 245 -0.45 11.68 4.49
CA ALA A 245 -1.07 12.02 5.77
C ALA A 245 -2.55 12.42 5.60
N GLU A 246 -2.84 13.28 4.62
CA GLU A 246 -4.21 13.77 4.40
C GLU A 246 -5.17 12.67 3.94
N ILE A 247 -4.69 11.75 3.09
CA ILE A 247 -5.47 10.59 2.65
C ILE A 247 -5.63 9.59 3.80
N LEU A 248 -4.64 9.44 4.69
CA LEU A 248 -4.79 8.60 5.88
C LEU A 248 -5.87 9.15 6.82
N ASP A 249 -5.96 10.46 6.99
CA ASP A 249 -7.03 11.09 7.77
C ASP A 249 -8.41 10.85 7.14
N TYR A 250 -8.52 10.93 5.82
CA TYR A 250 -9.74 10.51 5.11
C TYR A 250 -10.02 9.00 5.27
N ALA A 251 -9.00 8.15 5.20
CA ALA A 251 -9.17 6.71 5.38
C ALA A 251 -9.69 6.36 6.79
N ARG A 252 -9.40 7.18 7.83
CA ARG A 252 -9.99 7.01 9.16
C ARG A 252 -11.49 7.26 9.17
N THR A 253 -11.99 8.22 8.40
CA THR A 253 -13.44 8.50 8.33
C THR A 253 -14.21 7.40 7.60
N CYS A 254 -13.53 6.66 6.73
CA CYS A 254 -14.08 5.53 5.99
C CYS A 254 -14.14 4.22 6.81
N MET A 255 -13.40 4.14 7.91
CA MET A 255 -13.28 2.93 8.71
C MET A 255 -14.49 2.73 9.64
N PRO A 256 -14.97 1.49 9.81
CA PRO A 256 -15.97 1.20 10.83
C PRO A 256 -15.34 1.34 12.21
N ASP A 257 -16.12 1.89 13.14
CA ASP A 257 -15.75 2.10 14.53
C ASP A 257 -16.75 1.40 15.46
N LEU A 258 -16.32 1.15 16.71
CA LEU A 258 -17.19 0.64 17.76
C LEU A 258 -18.12 1.75 18.28
N PRO A 259 -19.38 1.45 18.65
CA PRO A 259 -20.33 2.46 19.12
C PRO A 259 -19.92 3.14 20.43
N LEU A 260 -18.88 2.62 21.10
CA LEU A 260 -18.41 3.06 22.40
C LEU A 260 -16.89 3.16 22.39
N ASN A 261 -16.37 4.21 23.03
CA ASN A 261 -14.93 4.42 23.20
C ASN A 261 -14.37 3.65 24.40
N GLN A 262 -15.23 3.21 25.33
CA GLN A 262 -14.85 2.44 26.51
C GLN A 262 -15.81 1.29 26.71
N MET A 263 -15.26 0.11 26.98
CA MET A 263 -16.01 -1.12 27.18
C MET A 263 -15.30 -1.93 28.27
N HIS A 264 -16.06 -2.56 29.17
CA HIS A 264 -15.50 -3.48 30.16
C HIS A 264 -15.10 -4.83 29.54
N ALA A 265 -15.86 -5.26 28.53
CA ALA A 265 -15.60 -6.47 27.75
C ALA A 265 -16.12 -6.28 26.32
N LEU A 266 -15.42 -6.89 25.35
CA LEU A 266 -15.83 -7.03 23.96
C LEU A 266 -15.83 -8.51 23.62
N VAL A 267 -16.97 -9.03 23.18
CA VAL A 267 -17.12 -10.42 22.72
C VAL A 267 -17.31 -10.38 21.21
N ILE A 268 -16.46 -11.10 20.48
CA ILE A 268 -16.50 -11.22 19.03
C ILE A 268 -16.72 -12.71 18.74
N ASP A 269 -17.77 -13.00 17.99
CA ASP A 269 -18.18 -14.34 17.52
C ASP A 269 -18.25 -14.31 15.99
#